data_AF-A0AAE8W6A4-F1
#
_entry.id   AF-A0AAE8W6A4-F1
#
_cell.length_a   1.000
_cell.length_b   1.000
_cell.length_c   1.000
_cell.angle_alpha   90.00
_cell.angle_beta   90.00
_cell.angle_gamma   90.00
#
_symmetry.space_group_name_H-M   'P 1'
#
loop_
_entity.id
_entity.type
_entity.pdbx_description
1 polymer ?
#
loop_
_entity_poly.entity_id
_entity_poly.type
_entity_poly.pdbx_seq_one_letter_code
_entity_poly.pdbx_strand_id
1 'polypeptide(L)'
;MPGHPGYWWLAYDMPNYRIACRHCNSGGARYNGVREGRAKGSQFPLIGGTRARTAADDLDREQPLLLDPAHHSDPDLLGFDSAGYARRSNTPYSLAETKRGLCRADETIRILALNDSHLVPLRSRLMREVGVLARYGDKTDIQQLIDDKVGPKAPYSSAAAMALALHRACDRPAAAPTTATTPTPAVDPARSRVDLQDLLQHLDPDDLKAGITLTGRHEKKVHQAVLNHEGQINVLGRPWRTPTTAARAATGSNKIDGWDFWRLTIAGVEQTLAEFRATHFPPPAPA
;
A
#
# COMPACT_ATOMS: atom_id res chain seq x y z
N MET A 1 9.72 22.94 -30.70
CA MET A 1 8.99 23.78 -29.72
C MET A 1 9.72 23.70 -28.39
N PRO A 2 10.05 24.83 -27.73
CA PRO A 2 10.73 24.77 -26.44
C PRO A 2 9.75 24.27 -25.37
N GLY A 3 10.17 23.27 -24.60
CA GLY A 3 10.17 23.43 -23.15
C GLY A 3 9.01 22.90 -22.29
N HIS A 4 8.07 22.10 -22.80
CA HIS A 4 7.15 21.35 -21.93
C HIS A 4 7.50 19.85 -21.89
N PRO A 5 8.51 19.44 -21.11
CA PRO A 5 8.75 18.01 -20.89
C PRO A 5 7.56 17.41 -20.12
N GLY A 6 6.74 16.59 -20.78
CA GLY A 6 5.61 15.89 -20.14
C GLY A 6 4.41 15.69 -21.06
N TYR A 7 3.34 15.06 -20.55
CA TYR A 7 2.18 14.55 -21.31
C TYR A 7 1.14 15.60 -21.74
N TRP A 8 1.57 16.79 -22.18
CA TRP A 8 0.62 17.85 -22.55
C TRP A 8 -0.33 17.43 -23.69
N TRP A 9 0.12 16.58 -24.61
CA TRP A 9 -0.69 16.07 -25.73
C TRP A 9 -1.78 15.09 -25.27
N LEU A 10 -1.71 14.58 -24.02
CA LEU A 10 -2.74 13.72 -23.44
C LEU A 10 -3.73 14.48 -22.55
N ALA A 11 -3.63 15.81 -22.45
CA ALA A 11 -4.43 16.60 -21.51
C ALA A 11 -5.94 16.39 -21.64
N TYR A 12 -6.42 16.10 -22.85
CA TYR A 12 -7.84 15.88 -23.16
C TYR A 12 -8.19 14.41 -23.41
N ASP A 13 -7.27 13.49 -23.13
CA ASP A 13 -7.55 12.07 -23.30
C ASP A 13 -8.45 11.55 -22.16
N MET A 14 -9.54 10.89 -22.54
CA MET A 14 -10.59 10.46 -21.61
C MET A 14 -10.09 9.60 -20.44
N PRO A 15 -9.16 8.63 -20.62
CA PRO A 15 -8.62 7.83 -19.53
C PRO A 15 -7.89 8.65 -18.46
N ASN A 16 -7.34 9.83 -18.77
CA ASN A 16 -6.66 10.67 -17.77
C ASN A 16 -7.60 11.25 -16.70
N TYR A 17 -8.90 11.25 -16.96
CA TYR A 17 -9.90 11.70 -16.00
C TYR A 17 -10.34 10.61 -15.00
N ARG A 18 -9.98 9.32 -15.22
CA ARG A 18 -10.36 8.21 -14.32
C ARG A 18 -9.83 8.37 -12.90
N ILE A 19 -8.65 8.96 -12.76
CA ILE A 19 -7.96 9.21 -11.49
C ILE A 19 -7.91 10.71 -11.14
N ALA A 20 -8.83 11.50 -11.73
CA ALA A 20 -8.96 12.91 -11.42
C ALA A 20 -9.93 13.13 -10.26
N CYS A 21 -9.47 13.84 -9.24
CA CYS A 21 -10.22 14.08 -8.02
C CYS A 21 -9.82 15.46 -7.49
N ARG A 22 -10.78 16.29 -7.08
CA ARG A 22 -10.49 17.66 -6.58
C ARG A 22 -9.45 17.61 -5.47
N HIS A 23 -9.69 16.79 -4.44
CA HIS A 23 -8.83 16.68 -3.26
C HIS A 23 -7.43 16.12 -3.58
N CYS A 24 -7.38 15.06 -4.38
CA CYS A 24 -6.17 14.36 -4.81
C CYS A 24 -5.29 15.23 -5.72
N ASN A 25 -5.91 16.14 -6.49
CA ASN A 25 -5.23 17.05 -7.41
C ASN A 25 -4.89 18.42 -6.79
N SER A 26 -5.57 18.84 -5.71
CA SER A 26 -5.42 20.18 -5.11
C SER A 26 -4.34 20.29 -4.02
N GLY A 27 -3.52 19.27 -3.81
CA GLY A 27 -2.24 19.44 -3.12
C GLY A 27 -2.19 19.19 -1.61
N GLY A 28 -2.89 18.18 -1.10
CA GLY A 28 -2.55 17.64 0.21
C GLY A 28 -3.18 16.30 0.50
N ALA A 29 -2.51 15.21 0.12
CA ALA A 29 -2.85 13.91 0.68
C ALA A 29 -2.68 14.02 2.20
N ARG A 30 -3.71 13.63 2.94
CA ARG A 30 -3.70 13.68 4.39
C ARG A 30 -4.06 12.34 4.98
N TYR A 31 -3.44 12.06 6.12
CA TYR A 31 -3.79 10.96 6.99
C TYR A 31 -3.94 11.52 8.40
N ASN A 32 -5.12 11.34 8.98
CA ASN A 32 -5.47 11.89 10.30
C ASN A 32 -5.13 13.40 10.43
N GLY A 33 -5.39 14.17 9.37
CA GLY A 33 -5.11 15.60 9.32
C GLY A 33 -3.66 15.98 9.03
N VAL A 34 -2.71 15.04 9.06
CA VAL A 34 -1.28 15.26 8.77
C VAL A 34 -1.01 15.11 7.28
N ARG A 35 -0.19 15.99 6.71
CA ARG A 35 0.15 16.00 5.28
C ARG A 35 1.13 14.88 4.91
N GLU A 36 0.73 13.97 4.02
CA GLU A 36 1.53 12.86 3.48
C GLU A 36 2.16 13.19 2.10
N GLY A 37 2.70 14.41 1.97
CA GLY A 37 3.34 14.88 0.73
C GLY A 37 2.44 15.73 -0.17
N ARG A 38 2.70 15.66 -1.49
CA ARG A 38 2.15 16.61 -2.48
C ARG A 38 0.83 16.17 -3.13
N ALA A 39 0.25 15.02 -2.73
CA ALA A 39 -0.84 14.34 -3.44
C ALA A 39 -0.47 14.02 -4.91
N LYS A 40 -1.45 13.67 -5.75
CA LYS A 40 -1.23 13.43 -7.18
C LYS A 40 -0.77 14.69 -7.91
N GLY A 41 -1.49 15.81 -7.73
CA GLY A 41 -1.24 17.03 -8.50
C GLY A 41 -1.16 16.76 -10.00
N SER A 42 -0.14 17.31 -10.66
CA SER A 42 0.18 17.06 -12.08
C SER A 42 1.10 15.86 -12.32
N GLN A 43 1.31 14.99 -11.33
CA GLN A 43 2.20 13.86 -11.46
C GLN A 43 1.53 12.67 -12.16
N PHE A 44 2.34 12.02 -12.99
CA PHE A 44 2.07 10.74 -13.65
C PHE A 44 3.24 9.81 -13.31
N PRO A 45 3.25 9.26 -12.08
CA PRO A 45 4.34 8.43 -11.60
C PRO A 45 4.35 7.08 -12.33
N LEU A 46 5.55 6.60 -12.66
CA LEU A 46 5.77 5.31 -13.30
C LEU A 46 6.53 4.40 -12.34
N ILE A 47 6.21 3.11 -12.37
CA ILE A 47 6.96 2.09 -11.64
C ILE A 47 7.98 1.40 -12.55
N GLY A 48 7.64 1.26 -13.84
CA GLY A 48 8.47 0.58 -14.83
C GLY A 48 8.40 1.28 -16.18
N GLY A 49 9.17 0.73 -17.12
CA GLY A 49 9.12 1.16 -18.50
C GLY A 49 9.94 2.41 -18.85
N THR A 50 9.76 2.89 -20.07
CA THR A 50 10.43 4.06 -20.64
C THR A 50 9.44 5.21 -20.75
N ARG A 51 9.71 6.32 -20.05
CA ARG A 51 8.85 7.50 -20.06
C ARG A 51 8.75 8.12 -21.46
N ALA A 52 7.55 8.22 -21.99
CA ALA A 52 7.19 9.00 -23.16
C ALA A 52 7.42 10.50 -22.92
N ARG A 53 7.96 11.15 -23.94
CA ARG A 53 8.37 12.57 -23.96
C ARG A 53 7.67 13.35 -25.05
N THR A 54 7.14 12.67 -26.06
CA THR A 54 6.44 13.26 -27.20
C THR A 54 5.22 12.43 -27.60
N ALA A 55 4.34 13.01 -28.42
CA ALA A 55 3.18 12.32 -28.97
C ALA A 55 3.52 11.15 -29.92
N ALA A 56 4.79 11.04 -30.35
CA ALA A 56 5.26 9.95 -31.21
C ALA A 56 5.79 8.75 -30.40
N ASP A 57 5.94 8.88 -29.08
CA ASP A 57 6.42 7.79 -28.25
C ASP A 57 5.29 6.78 -27.96
N ASP A 58 5.68 5.51 -27.86
CA ASP A 58 4.78 4.41 -27.52
C ASP A 58 4.47 4.41 -26.00
N LEU A 59 3.21 4.68 -25.66
CA LEU A 59 2.74 4.73 -24.28
C LEU A 59 2.66 3.34 -23.63
N ASP A 60 2.54 2.27 -24.42
CA ASP A 60 2.44 0.89 -23.89
C ASP A 60 3.78 0.41 -23.30
N ARG A 61 4.87 1.15 -23.56
CA ARG A 61 6.18 0.93 -22.94
C ARG A 61 6.29 1.52 -21.55
N GLU A 62 5.30 2.26 -21.08
CA GLU A 62 5.23 2.76 -19.71
C GLU A 62 4.47 1.78 -18.81
N GLN A 63 4.83 1.78 -17.52
CA GLN A 63 4.03 1.13 -16.51
C GLN A 63 3.63 2.14 -15.43
N PRO A 64 2.36 2.58 -15.41
CA PRO A 64 1.86 3.50 -14.39
C PRO A 64 2.00 2.94 -12.97
N LEU A 65 2.44 3.79 -12.04
CA LEU A 65 2.50 3.42 -10.62
C LEU A 65 1.10 3.37 -9.99
N LEU A 66 0.25 4.34 -10.34
CA LEU A 66 -1.12 4.42 -9.80
C LEU A 66 -1.98 3.29 -10.38
N LEU A 67 -2.88 2.77 -9.54
CA LEU A 67 -3.87 1.78 -9.98
C LEU A 67 -4.94 2.45 -10.87
N ASP A 68 -5.25 1.84 -12.01
CA ASP A 68 -6.37 2.25 -12.86
C ASP A 68 -7.62 1.45 -12.46
N PRO A 69 -8.69 2.10 -11.96
CA PRO A 69 -9.93 1.41 -11.60
C PRO A 69 -10.62 0.71 -12.79
N ALA A 70 -10.30 1.08 -14.03
CA ALA A 70 -10.84 0.44 -15.23
C ALA A 70 -9.96 -0.71 -15.76
N HIS A 71 -8.75 -0.92 -15.21
CA HIS A 71 -7.93 -2.06 -15.53
C HIS A 71 -8.32 -3.26 -14.67
N HIS A 72 -8.76 -4.36 -15.28
CA HIS A 72 -9.39 -5.49 -14.59
C HIS A 72 -8.64 -6.02 -13.36
N SER A 73 -7.30 -6.09 -13.40
CA SER A 73 -6.49 -6.65 -12.30
C SER A 73 -6.06 -5.64 -11.23
N ASP A 74 -6.21 -4.33 -11.50
CA ASP A 74 -5.70 -3.30 -10.60
C ASP A 74 -6.55 -3.17 -9.32
N PRO A 75 -7.89 -3.23 -9.37
CA PRO A 75 -8.73 -3.26 -8.17
C PRO A 75 -8.38 -4.40 -7.20
N ASP A 76 -7.93 -5.55 -7.70
CA ASP A 76 -7.57 -6.72 -6.88
C ASP A 76 -6.32 -6.49 -6.03
N LEU A 77 -5.52 -5.46 -6.33
CA LEU A 77 -4.35 -5.07 -5.52
C LEU A 77 -4.75 -4.29 -4.26
N LEU A 78 -6.01 -3.83 -4.17
CA LEU A 78 -6.53 -3.03 -3.08
C LEU A 78 -7.57 -3.82 -2.26
N GLY A 79 -7.52 -3.68 -0.94
CA GLY A 79 -8.52 -4.19 -0.01
C GLY A 79 -8.84 -3.18 1.08
N PHE A 80 -9.65 -3.59 2.05
CA PHE A 80 -10.00 -2.78 3.21
C PHE A 80 -9.82 -3.60 4.50
N ASP A 81 -9.35 -2.95 5.57
CA ASP A 81 -9.36 -3.56 6.90
C ASP A 81 -10.71 -3.36 7.61
N SER A 82 -10.87 -4.02 8.76
CA SER A 82 -12.10 -3.94 9.57
C SER A 82 -12.41 -2.54 10.09
N ALA A 83 -11.42 -1.65 10.14
CA ALA A 83 -11.60 -0.25 10.52
C ALA A 83 -12.01 0.65 9.33
N GLY A 84 -12.07 0.09 8.12
CA GLY A 84 -12.46 0.81 6.91
C GLY A 84 -11.31 1.55 6.23
N TYR A 85 -10.06 1.29 6.59
CA TYR A 85 -8.93 1.81 5.84
C TYR A 85 -8.65 0.95 4.62
N ALA A 86 -8.32 1.59 3.51
CA ALA A 86 -7.74 0.93 2.36
C ALA A 86 -6.33 0.40 2.71
N ARG A 87 -6.05 -0.81 2.24
CA ARG A 87 -4.80 -1.56 2.39
C ARG A 87 -4.45 -2.22 1.07
N ARG A 88 -3.19 -2.63 0.90
CA ARG A 88 -2.87 -3.61 -0.14
C ARG A 88 -3.58 -4.93 0.17
N SER A 89 -4.00 -5.64 -0.86
CA SER A 89 -4.47 -7.02 -0.73
C SER A 89 -3.28 -7.99 -0.53
N ASN A 90 -3.57 -9.28 -0.40
CA ASN A 90 -2.53 -10.32 -0.32
C ASN A 90 -1.98 -10.73 -1.70
N THR A 91 -2.31 -10.01 -2.77
CA THR A 91 -1.78 -10.29 -4.10
C THR A 91 -0.25 -10.17 -4.11
N PRO A 92 0.48 -11.15 -4.68
CA PRO A 92 1.94 -11.09 -4.79
C PRO A 92 2.43 -9.83 -5.50
N TYR A 93 3.64 -9.39 -5.16
CA TYR A 93 4.29 -8.28 -5.84
C TYR A 93 4.60 -8.65 -7.29
N SER A 94 4.32 -7.72 -8.20
CA SER A 94 4.79 -7.82 -9.58
C SER A 94 6.32 -7.68 -9.67
N LEU A 95 6.90 -8.14 -10.78
CA LEU A 95 8.33 -7.97 -11.05
C LEU A 95 8.78 -6.50 -10.99
N ALA A 96 7.92 -5.56 -11.41
CA ALA A 96 8.22 -4.13 -11.38
C ALA A 96 8.23 -3.55 -9.97
N GLU A 97 7.28 -3.96 -9.12
CA GLU A 97 7.24 -3.63 -7.69
C GLU A 97 8.49 -4.11 -6.97
N THR A 98 8.82 -5.38 -7.18
CA THR A 98 10.02 -6.03 -6.68
C THR A 98 11.30 -5.33 -7.13
N LYS A 99 11.44 -5.05 -8.43
CA LYS A 99 12.62 -4.36 -8.98
C LYS A 99 12.79 -2.94 -8.44
N ARG A 100 11.68 -2.27 -8.13
CA ARG A 100 11.69 -0.89 -7.61
C ARG A 100 11.69 -0.80 -6.08
N GLY A 101 11.46 -1.90 -5.35
CA GLY A 101 11.24 -1.84 -3.90
C GLY A 101 10.02 -0.98 -3.53
N LEU A 102 8.95 -1.07 -4.32
CA LEU A 102 7.72 -0.27 -4.18
C LEU A 102 6.48 -1.15 -4.25
N CYS A 103 5.40 -0.72 -3.60
CA CYS A 103 4.08 -1.34 -3.70
C CYS A 103 3.12 -0.36 -4.40
N ARG A 104 2.54 -0.77 -5.55
CA ARG A 104 1.62 0.07 -6.33
C ARG A 104 0.38 0.45 -5.52
N ALA A 105 -0.18 -0.50 -4.77
CA ALA A 105 -1.36 -0.26 -3.95
C ALA A 105 -1.09 0.77 -2.84
N ASP A 106 -0.01 0.61 -2.08
CA ASP A 106 0.32 1.54 -0.98
C ASP A 106 0.63 2.95 -1.50
N GLU A 107 1.39 3.06 -2.60
CA GLU A 107 1.66 4.34 -3.25
C GLU A 107 0.37 4.97 -3.80
N THR A 108 -0.56 4.19 -4.34
CA THR A 108 -1.86 4.69 -4.79
C THR A 108 -2.69 5.22 -3.63
N ILE A 109 -2.80 4.46 -2.53
CA ILE A 109 -3.51 4.88 -1.32
C ILE A 109 -2.93 6.20 -0.79
N ARG A 110 -1.60 6.31 -0.74
CA ARG A 110 -0.88 7.51 -0.29
C ARG A 110 -1.10 8.70 -1.22
N ILE A 111 -0.82 8.55 -2.51
CA ILE A 111 -0.84 9.64 -3.49
C ILE A 111 -2.26 10.16 -3.72
N LEU A 112 -3.26 9.27 -3.74
CA LEU A 112 -4.67 9.62 -3.91
C LEU A 112 -5.40 9.89 -2.60
N ALA A 113 -4.72 9.80 -1.45
CA ALA A 113 -5.32 10.00 -0.13
C ALA A 113 -6.56 9.13 0.12
N LEU A 114 -6.53 7.86 -0.30
CA LEU A 114 -7.68 6.95 -0.16
C LEU A 114 -8.02 6.63 1.31
N ASN A 115 -7.19 7.08 2.25
CA ASN A 115 -7.40 7.00 3.70
C ASN A 115 -7.60 8.37 4.35
N ASP A 116 -8.09 9.33 3.59
CA ASP A 116 -8.47 10.65 4.11
C ASP A 116 -9.53 10.55 5.23
N SER A 117 -9.48 11.51 6.16
CA SER A 117 -10.34 11.61 7.34
C SER A 117 -11.83 11.64 7.03
N HIS A 118 -12.23 12.00 5.81
CA HIS A 118 -13.64 11.97 5.40
C HIS A 118 -14.08 10.59 4.86
N LEU A 119 -13.18 9.81 4.26
CA LEU A 119 -13.52 8.55 3.60
C LEU A 119 -13.53 7.35 4.56
N VAL A 120 -12.60 7.31 5.52
CA VAL A 120 -12.49 6.21 6.48
C VAL A 120 -13.76 6.06 7.33
N PRO A 121 -14.33 7.13 7.93
CA PRO A 121 -15.54 6.99 8.75
C PRO A 121 -16.76 6.51 7.96
N LEU A 122 -16.91 6.95 6.70
CA LEU A 122 -18.00 6.52 5.82
C LEU A 122 -17.93 5.02 5.54
N ARG A 123 -16.74 4.51 5.17
CA ARG A 123 -16.50 3.07 4.99
C ARG A 123 -16.70 2.29 6.28
N SER A 124 -16.12 2.75 7.39
CA SER A 124 -16.24 2.12 8.71
C SER A 124 -17.70 1.96 9.14
N ARG A 125 -18.53 2.99 8.94
CA ARG A 125 -19.96 2.95 9.24
C ARG A 125 -20.68 1.90 8.39
N LEU A 126 -20.45 1.91 7.08
CA LEU A 126 -21.06 0.97 6.15
C LEU A 126 -20.66 -0.48 6.46
N MET A 127 -19.37 -0.72 6.69
CA MET A 127 -18.84 -2.04 7.04
C MET A 127 -19.45 -2.59 8.32
N ARG A 128 -19.60 -1.74 9.34
CA ARG A 128 -20.27 -2.11 10.60
C ARG A 128 -21.74 -2.44 10.38
N GLU A 129 -22.44 -1.64 9.59
CA GLU A 129 -23.85 -1.87 9.25
C GLU A 129 -24.04 -3.22 8.56
N VAL A 130 -23.23 -3.51 7.53
CA VAL A 130 -23.24 -4.81 6.84
C VAL A 130 -22.92 -5.95 7.80
N GLY A 131 -21.92 -5.79 8.67
CA GLY A 131 -21.58 -6.79 9.68
C GLY A 131 -22.69 -7.03 10.71
N VAL A 132 -23.50 -6.00 11.04
CA VAL A 132 -24.68 -6.16 11.90
C VAL A 132 -25.78 -6.90 11.15
N LEU A 133 -26.09 -6.50 9.92
CA LEU A 133 -27.13 -7.14 9.09
C LEU A 133 -26.83 -8.63 8.90
N ALA A 134 -25.57 -8.96 8.59
CA ALA A 134 -25.18 -10.32 8.27
C ALA A 134 -25.33 -11.30 9.46
N ARG A 135 -25.29 -10.82 10.71
CA ARG A 135 -25.58 -11.63 11.91
C ARG A 135 -27.02 -12.13 11.99
N TYR A 136 -27.95 -11.48 11.31
CA TYR A 136 -29.37 -11.85 11.32
C TYR A 136 -29.73 -12.94 10.29
N GLY A 137 -28.73 -13.47 9.57
CA GLY A 137 -28.87 -14.64 8.69
C GLY A 137 -29.69 -14.41 7.42
N ASP A 138 -30.18 -15.51 6.83
CA ASP A 138 -30.77 -15.57 5.48
C ASP A 138 -32.22 -15.06 5.38
N LYS A 139 -32.65 -14.13 6.25
CA LYS A 139 -33.96 -13.49 6.08
C LYS A 139 -33.96 -12.70 4.78
N THR A 140 -34.92 -12.97 3.89
CA THR A 140 -34.97 -12.41 2.54
C THR A 140 -34.83 -10.88 2.52
N ASP A 141 -35.55 -10.18 3.40
CA ASP A 141 -35.49 -8.71 3.49
C ASP A 141 -34.11 -8.20 3.92
N ILE A 142 -33.42 -8.93 4.80
CA ILE A 142 -32.08 -8.58 5.27
C ILE A 142 -31.04 -8.87 4.18
N GLN A 143 -31.20 -9.99 3.47
CA GLN A 143 -30.33 -10.31 2.35
C GLN A 143 -30.43 -9.25 1.24
N GLN A 144 -31.63 -8.78 0.93
CA GLN A 144 -31.83 -7.68 -0.02
C GLN A 144 -31.11 -6.40 0.44
N LEU A 145 -31.18 -6.03 1.73
CA LEU A 145 -30.46 -4.88 2.28
C LEU A 145 -28.94 -5.03 2.18
N ILE A 146 -28.42 -6.25 2.34
CA ILE A 146 -26.99 -6.52 2.16
C ILE A 146 -26.62 -6.39 0.68
N ASP A 147 -27.40 -6.99 -0.23
CA ASP A 147 -27.16 -6.98 -1.67
C ASP A 147 -27.16 -5.55 -2.22
N ASP A 148 -28.09 -4.71 -1.77
CA ASP A 148 -28.16 -3.28 -2.12
C ASP A 148 -26.90 -2.51 -1.68
N LYS A 149 -26.23 -2.93 -0.61
CA LYS A 149 -25.01 -2.29 -0.07
C LYS A 149 -23.72 -2.82 -0.69
N VAL A 150 -23.66 -4.10 -1.04
CA VAL A 150 -22.48 -4.71 -1.66
C VAL A 150 -22.51 -4.65 -3.19
N GLY A 151 -23.65 -4.26 -3.78
CA GLY A 151 -23.84 -4.16 -5.22
C GLY A 151 -22.83 -3.21 -5.88
N PRO A 152 -22.40 -3.47 -7.12
CA PRO A 152 -21.28 -2.79 -7.76
C PRO A 152 -21.50 -1.28 -7.96
N LYS A 153 -22.75 -0.82 -7.99
CA LYS A 153 -23.13 0.59 -8.11
C LYS A 153 -23.29 1.31 -6.77
N ALA A 154 -23.27 0.57 -5.65
CA ALA A 154 -23.45 1.15 -4.33
C ALA A 154 -22.19 1.92 -3.91
N PRO A 155 -22.34 3.07 -3.24
CA PRO A 155 -21.19 3.79 -2.68
C PRO A 155 -20.39 2.91 -1.72
N TYR A 156 -19.08 2.83 -1.94
CA TYR A 156 -18.15 2.05 -1.11
C TYR A 156 -18.47 0.53 -1.07
N SER A 157 -19.13 0.01 -2.11
CA SER A 157 -19.52 -1.40 -2.23
C SER A 157 -18.38 -2.39 -1.99
N SER A 158 -17.16 -2.10 -2.44
CA SER A 158 -16.00 -2.96 -2.20
C SER A 158 -15.65 -3.09 -0.70
N ALA A 159 -15.81 -2.03 0.08
CA ALA A 159 -15.61 -2.08 1.54
C ALA A 159 -16.73 -2.88 2.22
N ALA A 160 -17.98 -2.67 1.79
CA ALA A 160 -19.13 -3.46 2.25
C ALA A 160 -18.96 -4.96 1.95
N ALA A 161 -18.54 -5.30 0.73
CA ALA A 161 -18.29 -6.68 0.30
C ALA A 161 -17.17 -7.33 1.15
N MET A 162 -16.11 -6.58 1.46
CA MET A 162 -15.06 -7.04 2.35
C MET A 162 -15.58 -7.32 3.77
N ALA A 163 -16.43 -6.46 4.33
CA ALA A 163 -17.03 -6.69 5.65
C ALA A 163 -17.87 -7.97 5.68
N LEU A 164 -18.68 -8.19 4.63
CA LEU A 164 -19.47 -9.41 4.48
C LEU A 164 -18.56 -10.65 4.36
N ALA A 165 -17.48 -10.57 3.57
CA ALA A 165 -16.53 -11.66 3.42
C ALA A 165 -15.83 -12.01 4.74
N LEU A 166 -15.42 -11.01 5.51
CA LEU A 166 -14.80 -11.19 6.84
C LEU A 166 -15.78 -11.86 7.81
N HIS A 167 -17.03 -11.41 7.86
CA HIS A 167 -18.04 -12.02 8.72
C HIS A 167 -18.27 -13.50 8.37
N ARG A 168 -18.44 -13.81 7.08
CA ARG A 168 -18.56 -15.20 6.57
C ARG A 168 -17.33 -16.06 6.84
N ALA A 169 -16.15 -15.46 6.98
CA ALA A 169 -14.94 -16.17 7.36
C ALA A 169 -14.92 -16.48 8.88
N CYS A 170 -15.37 -15.55 9.72
CA CYS A 170 -15.49 -15.76 11.17
C CYS A 170 -16.60 -16.74 11.56
N ASP A 171 -17.72 -16.75 10.82
CA ASP A 171 -18.87 -17.62 11.10
C ASP A 171 -18.67 -19.05 10.60
N ARG A 172 -17.66 -19.28 9.76
CA ARG A 172 -17.33 -20.63 9.32
C ARG A 172 -16.76 -21.40 10.52
N PRO A 173 -17.29 -22.60 10.84
CA PRO A 173 -16.64 -23.45 11.84
C PRO A 173 -15.19 -23.66 11.40
N ALA A 174 -14.25 -23.53 12.36
CA ALA A 174 -12.84 -23.73 12.09
C ALA A 174 -12.69 -25.07 11.37
N ALA A 175 -12.34 -25.04 10.09
CA ALA A 175 -11.99 -26.25 9.37
C ALA A 175 -10.88 -26.91 10.19
N ALA A 176 -11.02 -28.22 10.46
CA ALA A 176 -9.99 -28.98 11.15
C ALA A 176 -8.63 -28.61 10.55
N PRO A 177 -7.60 -28.31 11.36
CA PRO A 177 -6.32 -27.84 10.87
C PRO A 177 -5.83 -28.88 9.87
N THR A 178 -5.94 -28.54 8.59
CA THR A 178 -5.38 -29.36 7.55
C THR A 178 -3.89 -29.19 7.77
N THR A 179 -3.23 -30.26 8.22
CA THR A 179 -1.77 -30.38 8.30
C THR A 179 -1.20 -30.36 6.88
N ALA A 180 -1.45 -29.27 6.15
CA ALA A 180 -0.56 -28.84 5.11
C ALA A 180 0.68 -28.32 5.84
N THR A 181 1.63 -29.23 6.06
CA THR A 181 3.02 -28.87 6.34
C THR A 181 3.44 -27.99 5.18
N THR A 182 3.23 -26.68 5.33
CA THR A 182 3.68 -25.70 4.38
C THR A 182 5.19 -25.73 4.56
N PRO A 183 5.98 -26.20 3.58
CA PRO A 183 7.42 -26.09 3.69
C PRO A 183 7.73 -24.63 3.98
N THR A 184 8.57 -24.35 4.99
CA THR A 184 9.09 -23.00 5.23
C THR A 184 9.55 -22.47 3.88
N PRO A 185 8.83 -21.51 3.28
CA PRO A 185 9.14 -21.12 1.92
C PRO A 185 10.55 -20.57 1.94
N ALA A 186 11.39 -21.02 1.02
CA ALA A 186 12.65 -20.35 0.76
C ALA A 186 12.32 -18.86 0.54
N VAL A 187 12.95 -18.00 1.34
CA VAL A 187 12.70 -16.57 1.26
C VAL A 187 13.18 -16.08 -0.09
N ASP A 188 12.24 -15.66 -0.94
CA ASP A 188 12.55 -14.99 -2.20
C ASP A 188 13.25 -13.65 -1.87
N PRO A 189 14.53 -13.45 -2.23
CA PRO A 189 15.25 -12.19 -1.95
C PRO A 189 14.54 -10.97 -2.51
N ALA A 190 13.74 -11.18 -3.57
CA ALA A 190 12.95 -10.16 -4.21
C ALA A 190 11.75 -9.74 -3.34
N ARG A 191 11.15 -10.68 -2.58
CA ARG A 191 10.10 -10.39 -1.59
C ARG A 191 10.64 -9.55 -0.43
N SER A 192 11.82 -9.90 0.12
CA SER A 192 12.45 -9.14 1.21
C SER A 192 12.95 -7.75 0.78
N ARG A 193 12.97 -7.44 -0.53
CA ARG A 193 13.17 -6.08 -1.04
C ARG A 193 11.93 -5.21 -0.98
N VAL A 194 10.77 -5.80 -0.76
CA VAL A 194 9.50 -5.06 -0.70
C VAL A 194 8.90 -5.15 0.69
N ASP A 195 9.07 -6.27 1.38
CA ASP A 195 8.52 -6.54 2.71
C ASP A 195 9.63 -6.69 3.77
N LEU A 196 9.34 -6.30 5.02
CA LEU A 196 10.26 -6.47 6.15
C LEU A 196 10.04 -7.77 6.91
N GLN A 197 8.95 -8.51 6.65
CA GLN A 197 8.57 -9.70 7.41
C GLN A 197 9.71 -10.71 7.55
N ASP A 198 10.48 -10.93 6.48
CA ASP A 198 11.57 -11.91 6.48
C ASP A 198 12.78 -11.44 7.30
N LEU A 199 12.97 -10.12 7.46
CA LEU A 199 14.07 -9.57 8.26
C LEU A 199 13.83 -9.74 9.77
N LEU A 200 12.58 -9.89 10.18
CA LEU A 200 12.21 -9.96 11.60
C LEU A 200 12.80 -11.17 12.31
N GLN A 201 13.05 -12.27 11.60
CA GLN A 201 13.66 -13.47 12.18
C GLN A 201 15.10 -13.24 12.67
N HIS A 202 15.74 -12.14 12.25
CA HIS A 202 17.09 -11.76 12.63
C HIS A 202 17.14 -10.64 13.67
N LEU A 203 15.98 -10.24 14.21
CA LEU A 203 15.84 -9.23 15.25
C LEU A 203 15.39 -9.89 16.56
N ASP A 204 15.72 -9.25 17.68
CA ASP A 204 15.33 -9.76 19.00
C ASP A 204 13.78 -9.76 19.13
N PRO A 205 13.15 -10.91 19.50
CA PRO A 205 11.71 -11.00 19.62
C PRO A 205 11.09 -10.06 20.67
N ASP A 206 11.80 -9.76 21.75
CA ASP A 206 11.30 -8.89 22.81
C ASP A 206 11.42 -7.41 22.40
N ASP A 207 12.46 -7.03 21.66
CA ASP A 207 12.55 -5.72 21.02
C ASP A 207 11.44 -5.53 19.97
N LEU A 208 11.12 -6.57 19.19
CA LEU A 208 10.03 -6.53 18.20
C LEU A 208 8.64 -6.39 18.84
N LYS A 209 8.42 -7.00 20.01
CA LYS A 209 7.19 -6.82 20.80
C LYS A 209 7.10 -5.39 21.35
N ALA A 210 8.22 -4.83 21.82
CA ALA A 210 8.27 -3.45 22.29
C ALA A 210 8.13 -2.42 21.15
N GLY A 211 8.57 -2.80 19.94
CA GLY A 211 8.61 -1.95 18.76
C GLY A 211 9.98 -1.31 18.60
N ILE A 212 10.65 -1.63 17.48
CA ILE A 212 12.00 -1.13 17.20
C ILE A 212 11.92 0.26 16.58
N THR A 213 12.63 1.22 17.17
CA THR A 213 12.68 2.58 16.63
C THR A 213 13.58 2.65 15.40
N LEU A 214 13.03 3.15 14.30
CA LEU A 214 13.75 3.50 13.09
C LEU A 214 13.94 5.01 13.02
N THR A 215 15.10 5.45 12.52
CA THR A 215 15.38 6.87 12.30
C THR A 215 15.80 7.13 10.86
N GLY A 216 15.47 8.31 10.34
CA GLY A 216 15.90 8.74 9.01
C GLY A 216 16.04 10.26 8.96
N ARG A 217 16.99 10.78 8.18
CA ARG A 217 17.27 12.23 8.09
C ARG A 217 16.95 12.74 6.70
N HIS A 218 16.13 13.79 6.61
CA HIS A 218 15.80 14.46 5.34
C HIS A 218 15.62 15.95 5.56
N GLU A 219 16.19 16.80 4.69
CA GLU A 219 16.06 18.27 4.76
C GLU A 219 16.30 18.86 6.17
N LYS A 220 17.36 18.39 6.86
CA LYS A 220 17.74 18.77 8.24
C LYS A 220 16.72 18.38 9.34
N LYS A 221 15.69 17.60 9.01
CA LYS A 221 14.74 17.03 9.97
C LYS A 221 15.05 15.56 10.22
N VAL A 222 14.88 15.14 11.47
CA VAL A 222 14.92 13.73 11.86
C VAL A 222 13.48 13.21 11.85
N HIS A 223 13.26 12.12 11.14
CA HIS A 223 12.02 11.37 11.09
C HIS A 223 12.20 10.10 11.92
N GLN A 224 11.18 9.76 12.70
CA GLN A 224 11.14 8.54 13.48
C GLN A 224 9.96 7.68 13.03
N ALA A 225 10.15 6.37 13.10
CA ALA A 225 9.11 5.38 12.86
C ALA A 225 9.32 4.17 13.77
N VAL A 226 8.29 3.32 13.89
CA VAL A 226 8.36 2.12 14.74
C VAL A 226 8.12 0.88 13.88
N LEU A 227 9.11 -0.02 13.81
CA LEU A 227 8.96 -1.35 13.23
C LEU A 227 8.27 -2.26 14.24
N ASN A 228 7.14 -2.86 13.86
CA ASN A 228 6.42 -3.83 14.69
C ASN A 228 6.75 -5.27 14.31
N HIS A 229 6.29 -6.21 15.14
CA HIS A 229 6.42 -7.66 14.94
C HIS A 229 5.68 -8.22 13.71
N GLU A 230 4.82 -7.42 13.05
CA GLU A 230 4.14 -7.78 11.80
C GLU A 230 4.88 -7.29 10.55
N GLY A 231 6.12 -6.80 10.69
CA GLY A 231 6.93 -6.34 9.56
C GLY A 231 6.44 -5.02 8.97
N GLN A 232 5.71 -4.22 9.74
CA GLN A 232 5.19 -2.94 9.31
C GLN A 232 5.94 -1.81 10.00
N ILE A 233 6.25 -0.77 9.22
CA ILE A 233 6.79 0.48 9.73
C ILE A 233 5.63 1.43 10.01
N ASN A 234 5.45 1.77 11.27
CA ASN A 234 4.47 2.74 11.72
C ASN A 234 5.03 4.16 11.59
N VAL A 235 4.46 4.92 10.66
CA VAL A 235 4.75 6.34 10.45
C VAL A 235 3.46 7.11 10.69
N LEU A 236 3.48 8.11 11.58
CA LEU A 236 2.32 8.96 11.87
C LEU A 236 1.05 8.16 12.25
N GLY A 237 1.23 7.05 12.99
CA GLY A 237 0.12 6.18 13.40
C GLY A 237 -0.47 5.34 12.27
N ARG A 238 0.28 5.14 11.17
CA ARG A 238 -0.11 4.29 10.05
C ARG A 238 0.93 3.21 9.79
N PRO A 239 0.51 1.94 9.70
CA PRO A 239 1.40 0.87 9.29
C PRO A 239 1.64 0.89 7.77
N TRP A 240 2.90 0.70 7.39
CA TRP A 240 3.34 0.55 6.01
C TRP A 240 4.18 -0.72 5.88
N ARG A 241 3.86 -1.55 4.87
CA ARG A 241 4.60 -2.81 4.63
C ARG A 241 5.91 -2.61 3.88
N THR A 242 6.04 -1.50 3.15
CA THR A 242 7.24 -1.22 2.35
C THR A 242 8.05 -0.06 2.95
N PRO A 243 9.36 -0.23 3.16
CA PRO A 243 10.22 0.83 3.70
C PRO A 243 10.16 2.12 2.88
N THR A 244 10.16 1.97 1.56
CA THR A 244 10.15 3.10 0.63
C THR A 244 8.87 3.92 0.76
N THR A 245 7.69 3.28 0.81
CA THR A 245 6.45 4.04 0.99
C THR A 245 6.39 4.70 2.37
N ALA A 246 6.87 4.02 3.42
CA ALA A 246 6.96 4.59 4.77
C ALA A 246 7.84 5.86 4.78
N ALA A 247 9.01 5.82 4.14
CA ALA A 247 9.91 6.97 4.05
C ALA A 247 9.29 8.13 3.26
N ARG A 248 8.64 7.82 2.13
CA ARG A 248 7.93 8.82 1.30
C ARG A 248 6.75 9.44 2.04
N ALA A 249 6.04 8.67 2.85
CA ALA A 249 4.97 9.18 3.72
C ALA A 249 5.53 10.10 4.82
N ALA A 250 6.64 9.71 5.46
CA ALA A 250 7.27 10.49 6.52
C ALA A 250 7.81 11.84 6.03
N THR A 251 8.39 11.86 4.83
CA THR A 251 9.11 13.04 4.29
C THR A 251 8.31 13.85 3.28
N GLY A 252 7.28 13.25 2.68
CA GLY A 252 6.53 13.83 1.57
C GLY A 252 7.28 13.87 0.23
N SER A 253 8.50 13.32 0.15
CA SER A 253 9.35 13.30 -1.05
C SER A 253 9.22 11.97 -1.77
N ASN A 254 8.89 11.99 -3.06
CA ASN A 254 8.80 10.77 -3.90
C ASN A 254 10.16 10.26 -4.39
N LYS A 255 11.27 10.89 -3.98
CA LYS A 255 12.64 10.54 -4.43
C LYS A 255 13.41 9.67 -3.44
N ILE A 256 12.82 9.36 -2.30
CA ILE A 256 13.49 8.61 -1.24
C ILE A 256 13.36 7.11 -1.51
N ASP A 257 14.48 6.39 -1.35
CA ASP A 257 14.53 4.96 -1.16
C ASP A 257 14.48 4.67 0.35
N GLY A 258 13.49 3.92 0.80
CA GLY A 258 13.30 3.66 2.22
C GLY A 258 14.31 2.70 2.81
N TRP A 259 14.92 1.86 1.98
CA TRP A 259 15.92 0.89 2.43
C TRP A 259 17.21 1.58 2.89
N ASP A 260 17.63 2.62 2.18
CA ASP A 260 18.80 3.42 2.54
C ASP A 260 18.47 4.53 3.54
N PHE A 261 17.20 4.94 3.61
CA PHE A 261 16.74 6.03 4.47
C PHE A 261 16.57 5.62 5.93
N TRP A 262 15.91 4.49 6.18
CA TRP A 262 15.63 4.04 7.54
C TRP A 262 16.83 3.32 8.13
N ARG A 263 17.21 3.76 9.33
CA ARG A 263 18.29 3.21 10.15
C ARG A 263 17.72 2.57 11.40
N LEU A 264 18.27 1.44 11.77
CA LEU A 264 18.01 0.74 13.02
C LEU A 264 19.31 0.60 13.80
N THR A 265 19.21 0.58 15.13
CA THR A 265 20.35 0.36 16.03
C THR A 265 20.21 -0.99 16.69
N ILE A 266 21.10 -1.93 16.36
CA ILE A 266 21.15 -3.27 16.97
C ILE A 266 22.43 -3.37 17.79
N ALA A 267 22.33 -3.72 19.07
CA ALA A 267 23.49 -3.89 19.96
C ALA A 267 24.48 -2.69 19.93
N GLY A 268 23.96 -1.47 19.79
CA GLY A 268 24.75 -0.24 19.71
C GLY A 268 25.35 0.10 18.34
N VAL A 269 25.15 -0.76 17.33
CA VAL A 269 25.58 -0.51 15.95
C VAL A 269 24.41 0.03 15.13
N GLU A 270 24.56 1.25 14.62
CA GLU A 270 23.59 1.85 13.70
C GLU A 270 23.90 1.43 12.26
N GLN A 271 22.88 0.92 11.56
CA GLN A 271 22.96 0.56 10.15
C GLN A 271 21.62 0.79 9.44
N THR A 272 21.65 0.94 8.12
CA THR A 272 20.46 1.06 7.29
C THR A 272 19.72 -0.28 7.13
N LEU A 273 18.43 -0.24 6.81
CA LEU A 273 17.69 -1.45 6.44
C LEU A 273 18.31 -2.15 5.21
N ALA A 274 18.91 -1.40 4.29
CA ALA A 274 19.61 -1.93 3.12
C ALA A 274 20.85 -2.75 3.52
N GLU A 275 21.70 -2.19 4.40
CA GLU A 275 22.89 -2.87 4.95
C GLU A 275 22.49 -4.10 5.75
N PHE A 276 21.49 -3.97 6.64
CA PHE A 276 20.99 -5.10 7.42
C PHE A 276 20.49 -6.24 6.53
N ARG A 277 19.69 -5.91 5.49
CA ARG A 277 19.24 -6.89 4.51
C ARG A 277 20.41 -7.54 3.77
N ALA A 278 21.40 -6.78 3.33
CA ALA A 278 22.54 -7.32 2.58
C ALA A 278 23.34 -8.35 3.39
N THR A 279 23.42 -8.17 4.72
CA THR A 279 24.08 -9.10 5.63
C THR A 279 23.33 -10.43 5.77
N HIS A 280 22.00 -10.40 5.78
CA HIS A 280 21.17 -11.60 6.03
C HIS A 280 20.65 -12.28 4.74
N PHE A 281 20.53 -11.52 3.66
CA PHE A 281 20.04 -11.97 2.36
C PHE A 281 20.98 -11.48 1.25
N PRO A 282 22.23 -11.97 1.20
CA PRO A 282 23.19 -11.57 0.18
C PRO A 282 22.64 -11.92 -1.21
N PRO A 283 22.86 -11.06 -2.22
CA PRO A 283 22.46 -11.38 -3.58
C PRO A 283 23.16 -12.69 -4.03
N PRO A 284 22.50 -13.52 -4.84
CA PRO A 284 23.14 -14.70 -5.39
C PRO A 284 24.41 -14.29 -6.13
N ALA A 285 25.49 -15.07 -5.95
CA ALA A 285 26.76 -14.81 -6.62
C ALA A 285 26.54 -14.71 -8.13
N PRO A 286 27.21 -13.77 -8.82
CA PRO A 286 27.10 -13.68 -10.28
C PRO A 286 27.54 -15.02 -10.89
N ALA A 287 26.67 -15.57 -11.75
CA ALA A 287 26.97 -16.74 -12.57
C ALA A 287 27.97 -16.39 -13.69
#